data_AF-A0A6P0TXH9-F1
#
_entry.id   AF-A0A6P0TXH9-F1
#
_cell.length_a   1.000
_cell.length_b   1.000
_cell.length_c   1.000
_cell.angle_alpha   90.00
_cell.angle_beta   90.00
_cell.angle_gamma   90.00
#
_symmetry.space_group_name_H-M   'P 1'
#
loop_
_entity.id
_entity.type
_entity.pdbx_description
1 polymer ?
#
loop_
_entity_poly.entity_id
_entity_poly.type
_entity_poly.pdbx_seq_one_letter_code
_entity_poly.pdbx_strand_id
1 'polypeptide(L)'
;MIPLNHRGMPEIKPGSRGPQPTWNKLQRKAKTIVHVIRKNIDYNRDNGTSHPAIAVKVGDKKKYCHALKINGPCQIVYQPHQPNKSQAGGARLWIEVEPQYIVERKYFPDGDYGPPPEVSQKQSKAKKKKSETKGNKRIT
;
A
#
# COMPACT_ATOMS: atom_id res chain seq x y z
N MET A 1 23.47 6.03 31.14
CA MET A 1 22.78 4.80 30.68
C MET A 1 21.29 5.11 30.57
N ILE A 2 20.65 4.88 29.42
CA ILE A 2 19.22 5.16 29.24
C ILE A 2 18.42 3.97 29.80
N PRO A 3 17.44 4.15 30.70
CA PRO A 3 16.65 3.05 31.22
C PRO A 3 15.78 2.44 30.11
N LEU A 4 15.80 1.11 29.99
CA LEU A 4 15.00 0.36 29.00
C LEU A 4 13.95 -0.49 29.73
N ASN A 5 12.78 -0.65 29.11
CA ASN A 5 11.74 -1.56 29.58
C ASN A 5 12.03 -3.03 29.20
N HIS A 6 11.15 -3.95 29.63
CA HIS A 6 11.20 -5.38 29.30
C HIS A 6 11.18 -5.72 27.78
N ARG A 7 10.97 -4.73 26.90
CA ARG A 7 10.99 -4.86 25.44
C ARG A 7 12.20 -4.20 24.80
N GLY A 8 13.18 -3.75 25.60
CA GLY A 8 14.37 -3.05 25.11
C GLY A 8 14.11 -1.64 24.57
N MET A 9 12.94 -1.05 24.84
CA MET A 9 12.61 0.33 24.46
C MET A 9 12.92 1.28 25.61
N PRO A 10 13.36 2.52 25.34
CA PRO A 10 13.61 3.51 26.39
C PRO A 10 12.35 3.80 27.20
N GLU A 11 12.50 3.76 28.51
CA GLU A 11 11.45 4.08 29.46
C GLU A 11 11.32 5.61 29.55
N ILE A 12 10.31 6.15 28.86
CA ILE A 12 10.06 7.60 28.78
C ILE A 12 8.98 7.95 29.80
N LYS A 13 9.33 8.81 30.78
CA LYS A 13 8.33 9.48 31.62
C LYS A 13 7.72 10.62 30.80
N PRO A 14 6.40 10.66 30.56
CA PRO A 14 5.78 11.72 29.77
C PRO A 14 5.95 13.08 30.46
N GLY A 15 6.42 14.08 29.72
CA GLY A 15 6.44 15.47 30.18
C GLY A 15 5.04 16.10 30.16
N SER A 16 4.84 17.15 30.95
CA SER A 16 3.57 17.88 31.03
C SER A 16 3.35 18.91 29.92
N ARG A 17 4.42 19.30 29.21
CA ARG A 17 4.38 20.27 28.10
C ARG A 17 4.79 19.62 26.79
N GLY A 18 4.19 20.10 25.69
CA GLY A 18 4.51 19.67 24.33
C GLY A 18 3.62 18.52 23.82
N PRO A 19 3.66 18.25 22.51
CA PRO A 19 2.90 17.16 21.91
C PRO A 19 3.40 15.82 22.45
N GLN A 20 2.46 14.90 22.72
CA GLN A 20 2.80 13.56 23.17
C GLN A 20 3.67 12.85 22.12
N PRO A 21 4.65 12.02 22.55
CA PRO A 21 5.47 11.24 21.63
C PRO A 21 4.60 10.27 20.84
N THR A 22 4.62 10.39 19.51
CA THR A 22 3.81 9.59 18.57
C THR A 22 4.47 8.27 18.15
N TRP A 23 5.50 7.82 18.87
CA TRP A 23 6.19 6.57 18.53
C TRP A 23 5.19 5.42 18.48
N ASN A 24 5.29 4.60 17.42
CA ASN A 24 4.42 3.46 17.23
C ASN A 24 4.77 2.35 18.24
N LYS A 25 4.11 2.33 19.40
CA LYS A 25 4.39 1.43 20.54
C LYS A 25 3.94 -0.02 20.31
N LEU A 26 3.26 -0.31 19.20
CA LEU A 26 2.60 -1.58 18.96
C LEU A 26 3.29 -2.37 17.84
N GLN A 27 3.53 -3.65 18.11
CA GLN A 27 3.86 -4.64 17.09
C GLN A 27 2.72 -4.71 16.07
N ARG A 28 3.07 -4.83 14.78
CA ARG A 28 2.05 -4.99 13.74
C ARG A 28 1.32 -6.30 14.02
N LYS A 29 -0.01 -6.29 13.97
CA LYS A 29 -0.84 -7.51 14.11
C LYS A 29 -1.32 -8.05 12.76
N ALA A 30 -1.47 -7.17 11.77
CA ALA A 30 -1.99 -7.54 10.46
C ALA A 30 -0.86 -8.06 9.55
N LYS A 31 -1.08 -9.23 8.94
CA LYS A 31 -0.22 -9.80 7.91
C LYS A 31 0.02 -8.79 6.78
N THR A 32 1.20 -8.84 6.20
CA THR A 32 1.50 -8.09 4.99
C THR A 32 1.09 -8.92 3.79
N ILE A 33 0.25 -8.34 2.94
CA ILE A 33 -0.23 -8.97 1.71
C ILE A 33 0.41 -8.27 0.52
N VAL A 34 1.07 -9.05 -0.32
CA VAL A 34 1.72 -8.57 -1.54
C VAL A 34 0.97 -9.10 -2.75
N HIS A 35 0.58 -8.19 -3.62
CA HIS A 35 -0.12 -8.50 -4.86
C HIS A 35 0.68 -8.02 -6.06
N VAL A 36 0.83 -8.89 -7.05
CA VAL A 36 1.45 -8.56 -8.34
C VAL A 36 0.36 -8.09 -9.30
N ILE A 37 0.49 -6.86 -9.78
CA ILE A 37 -0.51 -6.21 -10.62
C ILE A 37 -0.20 -6.50 -12.08
N ARG A 38 -0.81 -7.56 -12.62
CA ARG A 38 -0.64 -7.96 -14.03
C ARG A 38 -0.90 -6.81 -15.01
N LYS A 39 -1.96 -6.04 -14.81
CA LYS A 39 -2.33 -4.92 -15.69
C LYS A 39 -1.20 -3.89 -15.85
N ASN A 40 -0.47 -3.60 -14.78
CA ASN A 40 0.64 -2.65 -14.84
C ASN A 40 1.83 -3.25 -15.59
N ILE A 41 2.07 -4.55 -15.44
CA ILE A 41 3.13 -5.25 -16.20
C ILE A 41 2.82 -5.23 -17.70
N ASP A 42 1.60 -5.59 -18.07
CA ASP A 42 1.15 -5.59 -19.47
C ASP A 42 1.25 -4.17 -20.05
N TYR A 43 0.79 -3.15 -19.33
CA TYR A 43 0.88 -1.74 -19.75
C TYR A 43 2.33 -1.24 -19.90
N ASN A 44 3.20 -1.56 -18.94
CA ASN A 44 4.61 -1.17 -18.99
C ASN A 44 5.31 -1.77 -20.21
N ARG A 45 5.04 -3.05 -20.51
CA ARG A 45 5.56 -3.73 -21.70
C ARG A 45 5.09 -3.03 -22.99
N ASP A 46 3.81 -2.71 -23.07
CA ASP A 46 3.21 -2.20 -24.31
C ASP A 46 3.56 -0.71 -24.57
N ASN A 47 3.84 0.06 -23.53
CA ASN A 47 4.05 1.52 -23.63
C ASN A 47 5.48 1.97 -23.27
N GLY A 48 6.38 1.04 -22.93
CA GLY A 48 7.74 1.36 -22.49
C GLY A 48 7.81 2.19 -21.20
N THR A 49 6.76 2.12 -20.37
CA THR A 49 6.67 2.87 -19.09
C THR A 49 7.18 2.04 -17.93
N SER A 50 7.51 2.70 -16.82
CA SER A 50 8.08 2.05 -15.63
C SER A 50 7.19 2.19 -14.41
N HIS A 51 5.87 2.00 -14.52
CA HIS A 51 4.98 2.08 -13.36
C HIS A 51 5.22 0.95 -12.35
N PRO A 52 4.94 1.16 -11.05
CA PRO A 52 5.13 0.12 -10.04
C PRO A 52 4.16 -1.06 -10.25
N ALA A 53 4.71 -2.27 -10.37
CA ALA A 53 3.96 -3.49 -10.62
C ALA A 53 3.52 -4.23 -9.35
N ILE A 54 4.05 -3.85 -8.19
CA ILE A 54 3.81 -4.57 -6.93
C ILE A 54 2.99 -3.69 -5.99
N ALA A 55 1.87 -4.20 -5.49
CA ALA A 55 1.09 -3.61 -4.41
C ALA A 55 1.37 -4.33 -3.08
N VAL A 56 1.74 -3.57 -2.06
CA VAL A 56 1.93 -4.04 -0.69
C VAL A 56 0.84 -3.44 0.19
N LYS A 57 -0.01 -4.30 0.75
CA LYS A 57 -1.06 -3.91 1.70
C LYS A 57 -0.69 -4.39 3.09
N VAL A 58 -0.74 -3.46 4.06
CA VAL A 58 -0.49 -3.75 5.47
C VAL A 58 -1.59 -3.10 6.30
N GLY A 59 -2.48 -3.92 6.85
CA GLY A 59 -3.75 -3.43 7.40
C GLY A 59 -4.52 -2.65 6.34
N ASP A 60 -4.89 -1.40 6.63
CA ASP A 60 -5.63 -0.55 5.69
C ASP A 60 -4.74 0.22 4.71
N LYS A 61 -3.43 0.25 4.95
CA LYS A 61 -2.49 1.04 4.14
C LYS A 61 -2.02 0.22 2.94
N LYS A 62 -2.26 0.74 1.73
CA LYS A 62 -1.74 0.20 0.47
C LYS A 62 -0.63 1.09 -0.08
N LYS A 63 0.47 0.49 -0.51
CA LYS A 63 1.61 1.16 -1.16
C LYS A 63 2.03 0.38 -2.40
N TYR A 64 2.56 1.07 -3.40
CA TYR A 64 3.08 0.46 -4.62
C TYR A 64 4.60 0.55 -4.63
N CYS A 65 5.28 -0.37 -5.31
CA CYS A 65 6.74 -0.42 -5.46
C CYS A 65 7.14 -1.20 -6.71
N HIS A 66 8.41 -1.08 -7.12
CA HIS A 66 8.96 -1.76 -8.30
C HIS A 66 9.63 -3.08 -7.92
N ALA A 67 10.29 -3.09 -6.76
CA ALA A 67 10.91 -4.30 -6.21
C ALA A 67 10.59 -4.43 -4.72
N LEU A 68 10.55 -5.68 -4.25
CA LEU A 68 10.23 -6.02 -2.88
C LEU A 68 11.22 -7.06 -2.37
N LYS A 69 11.84 -6.81 -1.22
CA LYS A 69 12.67 -7.77 -0.51
C LYS A 69 12.00 -8.14 0.81
N ILE A 70 11.78 -9.44 1.02
CA ILE A 70 11.11 -9.98 2.20
C ILE A 70 12.18 -10.66 3.06
N ASN A 71 12.41 -10.15 4.27
CA ASN A 71 13.43 -10.69 5.18
C ASN A 71 12.75 -11.64 6.18
N GLY A 72 12.26 -12.79 5.68
CA GLY A 72 11.58 -13.79 6.50
C GLY A 72 10.78 -14.79 5.67
N PRO A 73 10.15 -15.78 6.33
CA PRO A 73 9.26 -16.72 5.67
C PRO A 73 8.07 -15.99 5.05
N CYS A 74 7.71 -16.43 3.85
CA CYS A 74 6.53 -15.98 3.14
C CYS A 74 5.79 -17.17 2.55
N GLN A 75 4.50 -17.00 2.32
CA GLN A 75 3.65 -18.01 1.72
C GLN A 75 3.00 -17.45 0.47
N ILE A 76 3.06 -18.19 -0.64
CA ILE A 76 2.33 -17.85 -1.86
C ILE A 76 0.99 -18.58 -1.80
N VAL A 77 -0.11 -17.82 -1.90
CA VAL A 77 -1.47 -18.35 -1.79
C VAL A 77 -2.19 -18.13 -3.11
N TYR A 78 -2.66 -19.22 -3.70
CA TYR A 78 -3.52 -19.21 -4.88
C TYR A 78 -4.92 -19.70 -4.51
N GLN A 79 -5.93 -18.84 -4.71
CA GLN A 79 -7.34 -19.15 -4.50
C GLN A 79 -8.16 -18.73 -5.74
N PRO A 80 -8.48 -19.66 -6.65
CA PRO A 80 -9.21 -19.35 -7.89
C PRO A 80 -10.67 -18.94 -7.65
N HIS A 81 -11.36 -19.65 -6.76
CA HIS A 81 -12.81 -19.50 -6.56
C HIS A 81 -13.18 -18.49 -5.46
N GLN A 82 -12.29 -18.27 -4.49
CA GLN A 82 -12.49 -17.34 -3.38
C GLN A 82 -11.41 -16.26 -3.40
N PRO A 83 -11.60 -15.17 -4.18
CA PRO A 83 -10.61 -14.11 -4.25
C PRO A 83 -10.54 -13.34 -2.93
N ASN A 84 -9.35 -12.89 -2.57
CA ASN A 84 -9.13 -12.09 -1.36
C ASN A 84 -9.59 -10.65 -1.59
N LYS A 85 -10.91 -10.43 -1.47
CA LYS A 85 -11.58 -9.14 -1.71
C LYS A 85 -11.10 -8.06 -0.74
N SER A 86 -10.92 -8.42 0.54
CA SER A 86 -10.64 -7.46 1.60
C SER A 86 -9.17 -7.05 1.66
N GLN A 87 -8.22 -7.99 1.58
CA GLN A 87 -6.80 -7.71 1.85
C GLN A 87 -5.92 -7.65 0.59
N ALA A 88 -6.30 -8.32 -0.51
CA ALA A 88 -5.56 -8.25 -1.77
C ALA A 88 -6.31 -7.49 -2.88
N GLY A 89 -7.47 -6.90 -2.58
CA GLY A 89 -8.26 -6.14 -3.54
C GLY A 89 -8.88 -7.00 -4.65
N GLY A 90 -9.23 -8.25 -4.32
CA GLY A 90 -9.82 -9.20 -5.26
C GLY A 90 -8.80 -10.05 -6.01
N ALA A 91 -7.53 -10.05 -5.60
CA ALA A 91 -6.54 -10.94 -6.17
C ALA A 91 -6.88 -12.41 -5.92
N ARG A 92 -6.54 -13.26 -6.89
CA ARG A 92 -6.59 -14.72 -6.79
C ARG A 92 -5.24 -15.33 -6.40
N LEU A 93 -4.15 -14.59 -6.62
CA LEU A 93 -2.80 -14.97 -6.25
C LEU A 93 -2.18 -13.81 -5.47
N TRP A 94 -1.67 -14.09 -4.29
CA TRP A 94 -0.94 -13.12 -3.47
C TRP A 94 0.12 -13.82 -2.62
N ILE A 95 1.01 -13.03 -2.03
CA ILE A 95 2.03 -13.49 -1.11
C ILE A 95 1.70 -12.93 0.28
N GLU A 96 1.71 -13.80 1.28
CA GLU A 96 1.51 -13.46 2.69
C GLU A 96 2.85 -13.45 3.42
N VAL A 97 3.03 -12.45 4.28
CA VAL A 97 4.18 -12.33 5.16
C VAL A 97 3.67 -12.04 6.57
N GLU A 98 4.20 -12.78 7.54
CA GLU A 98 3.87 -12.57 8.95
C GLU A 98 4.31 -11.19 9.43
N PRO A 99 3.56 -10.56 10.35
CA PRO A 99 3.71 -9.15 10.66
C PRO A 99 5.03 -8.79 11.36
N GLN A 100 5.72 -9.76 11.96
CA GLN A 100 7.03 -9.54 12.59
C GLN A 100 8.16 -9.32 11.57
N TYR A 101 8.00 -9.74 10.32
CA TYR A 101 9.08 -9.68 9.33
C TYR A 101 9.06 -8.36 8.56
N ILE A 102 10.27 -7.88 8.24
CA ILE A 102 10.48 -6.63 7.55
C ILE A 102 10.35 -6.86 6.04
N VAL A 103 9.60 -5.96 5.40
CA VAL A 103 9.43 -5.94 3.95
C VAL A 103 9.99 -4.64 3.42
N GLU A 104 11.16 -4.72 2.79
CA GLU A 104 11.87 -3.60 2.18
C GLU A 104 11.31 -3.32 0.79
N ARG A 105 10.81 -2.10 0.59
CA ARG A 105 10.29 -1.64 -0.71
C ARG A 105 11.38 -0.88 -1.42
N LYS A 106 11.65 -1.27 -2.66
CA LYS A 106 12.62 -0.61 -3.52
C LYS A 106 11.91 0.04 -4.70
N TYR A 107 12.48 1.16 -5.11
CA TYR A 107 11.96 1.97 -6.18
C TYR A 107 13.05 2.23 -7.20
N PHE A 108 12.68 2.30 -8.48
CA PHE A 108 13.61 2.63 -9.54
C PHE A 108 13.80 4.15 -9.59
N PRO A 109 15.02 4.66 -9.76
CA PRO A 109 15.27 6.11 -9.81
C PRO A 109 14.41 6.79 -10.87
N ASP A 110 14.27 6.17 -12.05
CA ASP A 110 13.48 6.68 -13.18
C ASP A 110 12.05 6.12 -13.22
N GLY A 111 11.51 5.71 -12.08
CA GLY A 111 10.16 5.15 -11.99
C GLY A 111 9.08 6.17 -12.34
N ASP A 112 8.07 5.75 -13.11
CA ASP A 112 6.89 6.57 -13.36
C ASP A 112 5.96 6.54 -12.13
N TYR A 113 6.22 7.45 -11.18
CA TYR A 113 5.46 7.61 -9.92
C TYR A 113 4.12 8.34 -10.08
N GLY A 114 3.75 8.66 -11.33
CA GLY A 114 2.43 9.20 -11.64
C GLY A 114 1.32 8.31 -11.05
N PRO A 115 0.17 8.89 -10.64
CA PRO A 115 -0.95 8.09 -10.21
C PRO A 115 -1.25 7.04 -11.30
N PRO A 116 -1.45 5.75 -10.95
CA PRO A 116 -1.73 4.72 -11.94
C PRO A 116 -2.82 5.21 -12.90
N PRO A 117 -2.69 5.02 -14.23
CA PRO A 117 -3.56 5.64 -15.21
C PRO A 117 -5.05 5.42 -14.91
N GLU A 118 -5.41 4.29 -14.28
CA GLU A 118 -6.76 3.99 -13.85
C GLU A 118 -7.32 4.95 -12.76
N VAL A 119 -6.47 5.46 -11.84
CA VAL A 119 -6.86 6.45 -10.83
C VAL A 119 -7.02 7.82 -11.47
N SER A 120 -6.12 8.21 -12.37
CA SER A 120 -6.20 9.46 -13.12
C SER A 120 -7.45 9.49 -14.01
N GLN A 121 -7.73 8.41 -14.73
CA GLN A 121 -8.92 8.25 -15.56
C GLN A 121 -10.22 8.19 -14.77
N LYS A 122 -10.25 7.55 -13.59
CA LYS A 122 -11.44 7.57 -12.72
C LYS A 122 -11.69 8.95 -12.12
N GLN A 123 -10.65 9.67 -11.72
CA GLN A 123 -10.78 11.05 -11.22
C GLN A 123 -11.24 12.02 -12.31
N SER A 124 -10.73 11.88 -13.53
CA SER A 124 -11.17 12.72 -14.67
C SER A 124 -12.62 12.43 -15.06
N LYS A 125 -13.03 11.16 -15.11
CA LYS A 125 -14.44 10.76 -15.33
C LYS A 125 -15.36 11.26 -14.20
N ALA A 126 -14.94 11.17 -12.94
CA ALA A 126 -15.71 11.68 -11.80
C ALA A 126 -15.82 13.22 -11.82
N LYS A 127 -14.74 13.93 -12.17
CA LYS A 127 -14.77 15.40 -12.36
C LYS A 127 -15.72 15.79 -13.49
N LYS A 128 -15.68 15.10 -14.63
CA LYS A 128 -16.56 15.34 -15.78
C LYS A 128 -18.04 15.13 -15.42
N LYS A 129 -18.37 14.04 -14.73
CA LYS A 129 -19.73 13.76 -14.24
C LYS A 129 -20.21 14.83 -13.25
N LYS A 130 -19.31 15.32 -12.38
CA LYS A 130 -19.62 16.37 -11.40
C LYS A 130 -19.82 17.74 -12.06
N SER A 131 -19.10 18.07 -13.15
CA SER A 131 -19.32 19.29 -13.92
C SER A 131 -20.62 19.25 -14.74
N GLU A 132 -20.95 18.12 -15.37
CA GLU A 132 -22.22 17.92 -16.09
C GLU A 132 -23.43 18.07 -15.16
N THR A 133 -23.36 17.49 -13.96
CA THR A 133 -24.42 17.60 -12.95
C THR A 133 -24.57 19.04 -12.42
N LYS A 134 -23.47 19.81 -12.36
CA LYS A 134 -23.48 21.22 -11.92
C LYS A 134 -24.02 22.16 -13.00
N GLY A 135 -23.84 21.81 -14.28
CA GLY A 135 -24.41 22.53 -15.43
C GLY A 135 -25.92 22.39 -15.51
N ASN A 136 -26.45 21.16 -15.40
CA ASN A 136 -27.90 20.93 -15.43
C ASN A 136 -28.66 21.59 -14.27
N LYS A 137 -28.04 21.73 -13.09
CA LYS A 137 -28.65 22.43 -11.93
C LYS A 137 -28.68 23.97 -12.04
N ARG A 138 -28.06 24.57 -13.06
CA ARG A 138 -28.06 26.03 -13.28
C ARG A 138 -29.03 26.49 -14.36
N ILE A 139 -29.66 25.55 -15.07
CA ILE A 139 -30.57 25.79 -16.20
C ILE A 139 -32.03 25.45 -15.80
N THR A 140 -32.25 25.05 -14.54
CA THR A 140 -33.57 24.91 -13.89
C THR A 140 -33.63 25.89 -12.73
#